data_AF-A0A6M2DA16-F1
#
_entry.id   AF-A0A6M2DA16-F1
#
_cell.length_a   1.000
_cell.length_b   1.000
_cell.length_c   1.000
_cell.angle_alpha   90.00
_cell.angle_beta   90.00
_cell.angle_gamma   90.00
#
_symmetry.space_group_name_H-M   'P 1'
#
loop_
_entity.id
_entity.type
_entity.pdbx_description
1 polymer ?
#
loop_
_entity_poly.entity_id
_entity_poly.type
_entity_poly.pdbx_seq_one_letter_code
_entity_poly.pdbx_strand_id
1 'polypeptide(L)'
;FFFLFFLLLKVGGLGLVHLFLRQIVSRFVFLRDQDDRFLRTLIHVRLSHFLPDFIVTTVNGVTKKPKGYMKEVIAAVEILRVRFSMEYLSGVSRKRLYKDLVETMLPEPLYRTLYPNGPGDDVLKRVKKMRIRPSMKTFFFKLHSGTLPT
;
A
#
# COMPACT_ATOMS: atom_id res chain seq x y z
N PHE A 1 -4.79 17.59 4.18
CA PHE A 1 -4.38 18.40 3.01
C PHE A 1 -2.87 18.68 3.08
N PHE A 2 -2.04 17.64 3.05
CA PHE A 2 -0.58 17.79 3.13
C PHE A 2 0.01 17.31 1.82
N PHE A 3 0.10 18.31 0.93
CA PHE A 3 0.97 18.44 -0.23
C PHE A 3 1.16 17.23 -1.13
N LEU A 4 0.71 17.40 -2.39
CA LEU A 4 1.15 16.72 -3.60
C LEU A 4 1.31 15.19 -3.51
N PHE A 5 0.59 14.50 -4.40
CA PHE A 5 0.95 13.19 -4.93
C PHE A 5 2.35 13.24 -5.61
N PHE A 6 3.40 13.53 -4.84
CA PHE A 6 4.68 14.11 -5.27
C PHE A 6 5.32 13.25 -6.38
N LEU A 7 5.28 13.82 -7.59
CA LEU A 7 5.51 13.25 -8.92
C LEU A 7 7.01 12.93 -9.16
N LEU A 8 7.44 12.05 -10.08
CA LEU A 8 7.30 12.24 -11.53
C LEU A 8 6.29 11.30 -12.18
N LEU A 9 5.15 11.89 -12.47
CA LEU A 9 4.65 11.84 -13.82
C LEU A 9 5.33 12.89 -14.65
N LYS A 10 5.95 12.49 -15.75
CA LYS A 10 5.67 13.31 -16.93
C LYS A 10 4.31 12.89 -17.55
N VAL A 11 3.61 11.89 -16.97
CA VAL A 11 2.84 10.81 -17.66
C VAL A 11 1.49 10.26 -17.02
N GLY A 12 0.93 10.68 -15.88
CA GLY A 12 -0.31 10.09 -15.23
C GLY A 12 -0.14 9.18 -13.95
N GLY A 13 -0.38 9.69 -12.73
CA GLY A 13 0.36 9.45 -11.45
C GLY A 13 -0.27 8.53 -10.45
N LEU A 14 0.13 7.26 -10.55
CA LEU A 14 -0.23 6.20 -9.60
C LEU A 14 0.98 5.35 -9.17
N GLY A 15 2.11 5.42 -9.89
CA GLY A 15 3.24 4.51 -9.69
C GLY A 15 3.86 4.57 -8.30
N LEU A 16 4.05 5.77 -7.73
CA LEU A 16 4.69 5.94 -6.43
C LEU A 16 3.80 5.49 -5.27
N VAL A 17 2.49 5.71 -5.36
CA VAL A 17 1.56 5.21 -4.35
C VAL A 17 1.51 3.68 -4.38
N HIS A 18 1.47 3.07 -5.56
CA HIS A 18 1.58 1.60 -5.67
C HIS A 18 2.89 1.06 -5.10
N LEU A 19 4.02 1.74 -5.35
CA LEU A 19 5.31 1.35 -4.76
C LEU A 19 5.28 1.48 -3.23
N PHE A 20 4.74 2.57 -2.70
CA PHE A 20 4.58 2.76 -1.26
C PHE A 20 3.72 1.65 -0.63
N LEU A 21 2.56 1.33 -1.22
CA LEU A 21 1.70 0.24 -0.75
C LEU A 21 2.40 -1.12 -0.84
N ARG A 22 3.19 -1.38 -1.89
CA ARG A 22 4.03 -2.58 -1.97
C ARG A 22 5.07 -2.63 -0.85
N GLN A 23 5.68 -1.51 -0.51
CA GLN A 23 6.65 -1.45 0.58
C GLN A 23 6.00 -1.70 1.94
N ILE A 24 4.79 -1.17 2.20
CA ILE A 24 4.02 -1.48 3.42
C ILE A 24 3.82 -2.99 3.55
N VAL A 25 3.29 -3.62 2.49
CA VAL A 25 3.02 -5.06 2.48
C VAL A 25 4.31 -5.85 2.65
N SER A 26 5.39 -5.45 1.99
CA SER A 26 6.70 -6.11 2.11
C SER A 26 7.23 -6.07 3.53
N ARG A 27 7.17 -4.91 4.20
CA ARG A 27 7.63 -4.72 5.59
C ARG A 27 6.79 -5.50 6.60
N PHE A 28 5.48 -5.55 6.39
CA PHE A 28 4.60 -6.36 7.23
C PHE A 28 4.87 -7.86 7.06
N VAL A 29 4.98 -8.33 5.81
CA VAL A 29 5.31 -9.74 5.53
C VAL A 29 6.70 -10.10 6.01
N PHE A 30 7.67 -9.17 5.95
CA PHE A 30 8.95 -9.33 6.63
C PHE A 30 8.70 -9.65 8.10
N LEU A 31 8.01 -8.78 8.84
CA LEU A 31 7.77 -9.00 10.28
C LEU A 31 7.08 -10.35 10.57
N ARG A 32 6.06 -10.71 9.80
CA ARG A 32 5.23 -11.91 10.03
C ARG A 32 5.94 -13.22 9.66
N ASP A 33 6.59 -13.26 8.49
CA ASP A 33 7.12 -14.48 7.88
C ASP A 33 8.66 -14.58 8.03
N GLN A 34 9.27 -13.84 8.96
CA GLN A 34 10.71 -14.02 9.26
C GLN A 34 10.97 -15.43 9.77
N ASP A 35 11.89 -16.15 9.13
CA ASP A 35 12.33 -17.49 9.55
C ASP A 35 13.74 -17.48 10.17
N ASP A 36 14.57 -16.51 9.78
CA ASP A 36 15.93 -16.38 10.32
C ASP A 36 15.90 -16.13 11.84
N ARG A 37 16.60 -17.00 12.58
CA ARG A 37 16.60 -16.99 14.05
C ARG A 37 17.16 -15.68 14.60
N PHE A 38 18.21 -15.14 13.97
CA PHE A 38 18.81 -13.89 14.42
C PHE A 38 17.88 -12.70 14.20
N LEU A 39 17.26 -12.59 13.03
CA LEU A 39 16.30 -11.53 12.72
C LEU A 39 15.05 -11.62 13.60
N ARG A 40 14.55 -12.83 13.88
CA ARG A 40 13.46 -13.04 14.85
C ARG A 40 13.84 -12.50 16.23
N THR A 41 14.99 -12.89 16.77
CA THR A 41 15.44 -12.39 18.09
C THR A 41 15.59 -10.88 18.09
N LEU A 42 16.15 -10.30 17.02
CA LEU A 42 16.31 -8.85 16.88
C LEU A 42 14.96 -8.13 16.87
N ILE A 43 13.98 -8.67 16.14
CA ILE A 43 12.59 -8.19 16.11
C ILE A 43 11.99 -8.26 17.50
N HIS A 44 12.06 -9.42 18.17
CA HIS A 44 11.52 -9.60 19.52
C HIS A 44 12.12 -8.61 20.51
N VAL A 45 13.45 -8.44 20.55
CA VAL A 45 14.10 -7.55 21.52
C VAL A 45 13.83 -6.06 21.23
N ARG A 46 13.73 -5.66 19.96
CA ARG A 46 13.61 -4.24 19.58
C ARG A 46 12.18 -3.75 19.39
N LEU A 47 11.25 -4.64 19.04
CA LEU A 47 9.89 -4.28 18.61
C LEU A 47 8.81 -4.74 19.59
N SER A 48 9.10 -5.61 20.55
CA SER A 48 8.10 -6.12 21.51
C SER A 48 7.36 -5.01 22.25
N HIS A 49 8.09 -4.00 22.72
CA HIS A 49 7.50 -2.86 23.43
C HIS A 49 6.66 -1.94 22.55
N PHE A 50 6.86 -1.97 21.23
CA PHE A 50 6.16 -1.09 20.28
C PHE A 50 4.99 -1.79 19.59
N LEU A 51 5.00 -3.13 19.54
CA LEU A 51 3.96 -3.95 18.93
C LEU A 51 3.55 -5.11 19.88
N PRO A 52 3.08 -4.81 21.11
CA PRO A 52 2.76 -5.84 22.11
C PRO A 52 1.66 -6.80 21.64
N ASP A 53 0.73 -6.32 20.82
CA ASP A 53 -0.36 -7.11 20.27
C ASP A 53 0.09 -8.09 19.17
N PHE A 54 1.30 -7.90 18.65
CA PHE A 54 1.88 -8.74 17.58
C PHE A 54 3.03 -9.61 18.09
N ILE A 55 3.77 -9.12 19.09
CA ILE A 55 4.99 -9.74 19.59
C ILE A 55 4.88 -9.89 21.11
N VAL A 56 4.48 -11.07 21.56
CA VAL A 56 4.48 -11.41 22.98
C VAL A 56 5.91 -11.76 23.40
N THR A 57 6.51 -11.00 24.32
CA THR A 57 7.83 -11.32 24.89
C THR A 57 7.83 -11.17 26.40
N THR A 58 8.50 -12.10 27.08
CA THR A 58 8.78 -12.04 28.52
C THR A 58 10.09 -11.31 28.86
N VAL A 59 10.85 -10.88 27.85
CA VAL A 59 12.18 -10.29 28.00
C VAL A 59 12.07 -8.77 28.06
N ASN A 60 12.43 -8.18 29.20
CA ASN A 60 12.56 -6.73 29.37
C ASN A 60 13.86 -6.25 28.67
N GLY A 61 13.75 -5.90 27.40
CA GLY A 61 14.86 -5.38 26.59
C GLY A 61 15.06 -3.86 26.77
N VAL A 62 16.29 -3.38 26.53
CA VAL A 62 16.59 -1.94 26.58
C VAL A 62 15.88 -1.21 25.42
N THR A 63 14.96 -0.31 25.78
CA THR A 63 14.07 0.44 24.89
C THR A 63 14.77 1.63 24.22
N LYS A 64 15.67 1.37 23.27
CA LYS A 64 16.09 2.42 22.33
C LYS A 64 15.00 2.60 21.26
N LYS A 65 14.60 3.84 21.00
CA LYS A 65 13.63 4.16 19.92
C LYS A 65 14.08 3.48 18.61
N PRO A 66 13.20 2.74 17.92
CA PRO A 66 13.54 2.07 16.69
C PRO A 66 13.90 3.10 15.62
N LYS A 67 14.97 2.80 14.87
CA LYS A 67 15.51 3.66 13.80
C LYS A 67 15.62 2.87 12.50
N GLY A 68 15.67 3.60 11.38
CA GLY A 68 15.81 3.01 10.05
C GLY A 68 14.67 2.05 9.74
N TYR A 69 15.01 0.90 9.14
CA TYR A 69 14.05 -0.10 8.67
C TYR A 69 13.06 -0.58 9.73
N MET A 70 13.51 -0.77 10.98
CA MET A 70 12.63 -1.22 12.07
C MET A 70 11.52 -0.21 12.41
N LYS A 71 11.80 1.09 12.27
CA LYS A 71 10.78 2.15 12.41
C LYS A 71 9.74 2.06 11.29
N GLU A 72 10.18 1.77 10.07
CA GLU A 72 9.29 1.64 8.92
C GLU A 72 8.40 0.40 9.03
N VAL A 73 8.90 -0.70 9.62
CA VAL A 73 8.11 -1.90 9.91
C VAL A 73 6.99 -1.58 10.89
N ILE A 74 7.28 -0.86 11.98
CA ILE A 74 6.24 -0.42 12.93
C ILE A 74 5.20 0.44 12.22
N ALA A 75 5.63 1.45 11.47
CA ALA A 75 4.72 2.33 10.74
C ALA A 75 3.84 1.55 9.74
N ALA A 76 4.40 0.53 9.07
CA ALA A 76 3.62 -0.33 8.18
C ALA A 76 2.54 -1.11 8.94
N VAL A 77 2.88 -1.66 10.11
CA VAL A 77 1.92 -2.38 10.98
C VAL A 77 0.82 -1.43 11.46
N GLU A 78 1.15 -0.24 11.94
CA GLU A 78 0.18 0.77 12.38
C GLU A 78 -0.80 1.15 11.26
N ILE A 79 -0.30 1.38 10.03
CA ILE A 79 -1.15 1.68 8.87
C ILE A 79 -2.12 0.52 8.57
N LEU A 80 -1.64 -0.73 8.65
CA LEU A 80 -2.46 -1.90 8.37
C LEU A 80 -3.50 -2.15 9.47
N ARG A 81 -3.15 -1.97 10.74
CA ARG A 81 -4.03 -2.20 11.89
C ARG A 81 -5.24 -1.27 11.92
N VAL A 82 -5.12 -0.07 11.37
CA VAL A 82 -6.25 0.86 11.25
C VAL A 82 -7.28 0.39 10.21
N ARG A 83 -6.89 -0.53 9.30
CA ARG A 83 -7.70 -0.95 8.15
C ARG A 83 -8.16 -2.40 8.20
N PHE A 84 -7.41 -3.25 8.88
CA PHE A 84 -7.62 -4.69 8.90
C PHE A 84 -7.51 -5.21 10.33
N SER A 85 -8.34 -6.21 10.65
CA SER A 85 -8.24 -6.91 11.92
C SER A 85 -6.95 -7.75 11.99
N MET A 86 -6.50 -8.06 13.19
CA MET A 86 -5.28 -8.85 13.38
C MET A 86 -5.45 -10.28 12.89
N GLU A 87 -6.64 -10.85 13.05
CA GLU A 87 -7.01 -12.19 12.56
C GLU A 87 -6.82 -12.27 11.03
N TYR A 88 -7.32 -11.26 10.30
CA TYR A 88 -7.13 -11.19 8.85
C TYR A 88 -5.63 -11.07 8.48
N LEU A 89 -4.90 -10.17 9.15
CA LEU A 89 -3.48 -9.92 8.87
C LEU A 89 -2.60 -11.16 9.13
N SER A 90 -2.98 -12.00 10.09
CA SER A 90 -2.27 -13.23 10.43
C SER A 90 -2.31 -14.27 9.30
N GLY A 91 -3.44 -14.41 8.59
CA GLY A 91 -3.65 -15.47 7.60
C GLY A 91 -3.60 -15.03 6.13
N VAL A 92 -3.69 -13.74 5.83
CA VAL A 92 -3.80 -13.25 4.45
C VAL A 92 -2.51 -13.46 3.64
N SER A 93 -2.63 -13.89 2.37
CA SER A 93 -1.46 -13.96 1.48
C SER A 93 -0.93 -12.56 1.11
N ARG A 94 0.38 -12.43 0.84
CA ARG A 94 1.01 -11.18 0.39
C ARG A 94 0.27 -10.53 -0.79
N LYS A 95 -0.13 -11.34 -1.77
CA LYS A 95 -0.82 -10.88 -2.99
C LYS A 95 -2.21 -10.34 -2.68
N ARG A 96 -2.97 -11.02 -1.82
CA ARG A 96 -4.31 -10.59 -1.39
C ARG A 96 -4.23 -9.32 -0.55
N LEU A 97 -3.32 -9.27 0.43
CA LEU A 97 -3.11 -8.10 1.26
C LEU A 97 -2.79 -6.85 0.44
N TYR A 98 -1.93 -6.97 -0.58
CA TYR A 98 -1.64 -5.85 -1.49
C TYR A 98 -2.88 -5.38 -2.25
N LYS A 99 -3.67 -6.30 -2.79
CA LYS A 99 -4.89 -5.96 -3.52
C LYS A 99 -5.89 -5.23 -2.62
N ASP A 100 -6.13 -5.77 -1.43
CA ASP A 100 -7.13 -5.25 -0.52
C ASP A 100 -6.67 -3.90 0.05
N LEU A 101 -5.38 -3.74 0.34
CA LEU A 101 -4.79 -2.45 0.74
C LEU A 101 -4.93 -1.39 -0.36
N VAL A 102 -4.74 -1.75 -1.63
CA VAL A 102 -4.96 -0.84 -2.77
C VAL A 102 -6.43 -0.41 -2.84
N GLU A 103 -7.36 -1.33 -2.67
CA GLU A 103 -8.81 -1.06 -2.69
C GLU A 103 -9.24 -0.16 -1.53
N THR A 104 -8.66 -0.32 -0.34
CA THR A 104 -8.97 0.51 0.83
C THR A 104 -8.29 1.89 0.78
N MET A 105 -7.09 1.99 0.20
CA MET A 105 -6.28 3.21 0.27
C MET A 105 -6.45 4.14 -0.93
N LEU A 106 -6.83 3.61 -2.09
CA LEU A 106 -7.05 4.40 -3.28
C LEU A 106 -8.55 4.63 -3.45
N PRO A 107 -8.98 5.86 -3.77
CA PRO A 107 -10.37 6.11 -4.09
C PRO A 107 -10.82 5.18 -5.22
N GLU A 108 -12.08 4.74 -5.17
CA GLU A 108 -12.65 3.99 -6.28
C GLU A 108 -12.50 4.85 -7.53
N PRO A 109 -11.78 4.36 -8.56
CA PRO A 109 -11.55 5.18 -9.73
C PRO A 109 -12.90 5.53 -10.35
N LEU A 110 -13.14 6.81 -10.65
CA LEU A 110 -14.43 7.30 -11.19
C LEU A 110 -14.92 6.60 -12.46
N TYR A 111 -14.08 5.76 -13.09
CA TYR A 111 -14.46 4.94 -14.22
C TYR A 111 -15.04 3.56 -13.85
N ARG A 112 -14.99 3.12 -12.59
CA ARG A 112 -15.61 1.88 -12.09
C ARG A 112 -17.11 2.01 -11.82
N THR A 113 -17.58 3.22 -11.57
CA THR A 113 -18.95 3.46 -11.08
C THR A 113 -20.01 3.54 -12.18
N LEU A 114 -19.63 3.57 -13.46
CA LEU A 114 -20.59 3.82 -14.54
C LEU A 114 -21.10 2.59 -15.30
N TYR A 115 -20.46 1.41 -15.21
CA TYR A 115 -20.94 0.21 -15.90
C TYR A 115 -20.49 -1.07 -15.18
N PRO A 116 -21.27 -1.65 -14.26
CA PRO A 116 -21.02 -3.00 -13.78
C PRO A 116 -21.56 -4.03 -14.79
N ASN A 117 -20.69 -4.94 -15.25
CA ASN A 117 -21.00 -6.22 -15.94
C ASN A 117 -21.06 -6.26 -17.48
N GLY A 118 -20.32 -5.40 -18.19
CA GLY A 118 -20.16 -5.44 -19.64
C GLY A 118 -18.79 -5.96 -20.13
N PRO A 119 -18.70 -6.65 -21.29
CA PRO A 119 -17.43 -6.94 -21.91
C PRO A 119 -16.74 -5.62 -22.34
N GLY A 120 -15.81 -5.13 -21.53
CA GLY A 120 -15.16 -3.82 -21.72
C GLY A 120 -15.23 -2.86 -20.54
N ASP A 121 -15.64 -3.31 -19.35
CA ASP A 121 -15.85 -2.51 -18.13
C ASP A 121 -14.66 -1.66 -17.66
N ASP A 122 -13.44 -1.98 -18.11
CA ASP A 122 -12.30 -1.14 -17.84
C ASP A 122 -12.23 -0.01 -18.90
N VAL A 123 -12.80 1.14 -18.54
CA VAL A 123 -12.78 2.36 -19.34
C VAL A 123 -11.35 2.73 -19.76
N LEU A 124 -10.34 2.47 -18.94
CA LEU A 124 -8.94 2.75 -19.30
C LEU A 124 -8.45 1.81 -20.41
N LYS A 125 -8.83 0.52 -20.37
CA LYS A 125 -8.55 -0.41 -21.48
C LYS A 125 -9.28 -0.01 -22.75
N ARG A 126 -10.52 0.50 -22.66
CA ARG A 126 -11.27 1.04 -23.81
C ARG A 126 -10.59 2.27 -24.40
N VAL A 127 -10.30 3.27 -23.59
CA VAL A 127 -9.63 4.51 -24.01
C VAL A 127 -8.26 4.22 -24.61
N LYS A 128 -7.53 3.23 -24.08
CA LYS A 128 -6.27 2.75 -24.69
C LYS A 128 -6.48 2.21 -26.11
N LYS A 129 -7.56 1.46 -26.37
CA LYS A 129 -7.90 0.87 -27.67
C LYS A 129 -8.56 1.84 -28.66
N MET A 130 -9.14 2.95 -28.20
CA MET A 130 -9.76 3.94 -29.08
C MET A 130 -8.75 4.56 -30.06
N ARG A 131 -9.15 4.75 -31.33
CA ARG A 131 -8.34 5.45 -32.34
C ARG A 131 -8.48 6.97 -32.20
N ILE A 132 -8.16 7.50 -31.03
CA ILE A 132 -8.13 8.95 -30.73
C ILE A 132 -6.70 9.44 -30.54
N ARG A 133 -6.51 10.76 -30.66
CA ARG A 133 -5.21 11.41 -30.45
C ARG A 133 -4.62 11.03 -29.08
N PRO A 134 -3.31 10.72 -28.97
CA PRO A 134 -2.67 10.38 -27.70
C PRO A 134 -2.83 11.45 -26.61
N SER A 135 -2.88 12.73 -27.00
CA SER A 135 -3.15 13.85 -26.10
C SER A 135 -4.53 13.78 -25.45
N MET A 136 -5.56 13.32 -26.17
CA MET A 136 -6.91 13.14 -25.65
C MET A 136 -7.01 11.96 -24.68
N LYS A 137 -6.28 10.86 -24.96
CA LYS A 137 -6.14 9.77 -23.99
C LYS A 137 -5.50 10.29 -22.71
N THR A 138 -4.40 11.02 -22.86
CA THR A 138 -3.66 11.61 -21.73
C THR A 138 -4.53 12.57 -20.92
N PHE A 139 -5.30 13.43 -21.58
CA PHE A 139 -6.28 14.32 -20.93
C PHE A 139 -7.33 13.52 -20.16
N PHE A 140 -7.91 12.48 -20.76
CA PHE A 140 -8.87 11.59 -20.11
C PHE A 140 -8.26 10.96 -18.84
N PHE A 141 -7.06 10.39 -18.94
CA PHE A 141 -6.35 9.85 -17.79
C PHE A 141 -6.12 10.91 -16.71
N LYS A 142 -5.72 12.13 -17.08
CA LYS A 142 -5.47 13.23 -16.13
C LYS A 142 -6.75 13.71 -15.45
N LEU A 143 -7.82 13.92 -16.21
CA LEU A 143 -9.15 14.30 -15.71
C LEU A 143 -9.65 13.27 -14.69
N HIS A 144 -9.61 11.98 -15.02
CA HIS A 144 -10.15 10.92 -14.16
C HIS A 144 -9.24 10.50 -13.01
N SER A 145 -7.97 10.93 -13.00
CA SER A 145 -7.06 10.75 -11.86
C SER A 145 -6.90 12.01 -11.01
N GLY A 146 -7.62 13.09 -11.31
CA GLY A 146 -7.46 14.36 -10.62
C GLY A 146 -6.08 14.99 -10.79
N THR A 147 -5.39 14.73 -11.91
CA THR A 147 -4.03 15.21 -12.23
C THR A 147 -4.00 16.22 -13.38
N LEU A 148 -5.13 16.90 -13.63
CA LEU A 148 -5.13 18.07 -14.51
C LEU A 148 -4.29 19.19 -13.88
N PRO A 149 -3.42 19.86 -14.66
CA PRO A 149 -2.77 21.07 -14.17
C PRO A 149 -3.85 22.12 -13.86
N THR A 150 -3.80 22.66 -12.65
CA THR A 150 -4.54 23.86 -12.25
C THR A 150 -3.93 25.10 -12.88
#